data_AF-A0A8B6EGZ2-F1
#
_entry.id   AF-A0A8B6EGZ2-F1
#
_cell.length_a   1.000
_cell.length_b   1.000
_cell.length_c   1.000
_cell.angle_alpha   90.00
_cell.angle_beta   90.00
_cell.angle_gamma   90.00
#
_symmetry.space_group_name_H-M   'P 1'
#
loop_
_entity.id
_entity.type
_entity.pdbx_description
1 polymer ?
#
loop_
_entity_poly.entity_id
_entity_poly.type
_entity_poly.pdbx_seq_one_letter_code
_entity_poly.pdbx_strand_id
1 'polypeptide(L)'
;MADGVDGDLGMNIVVVQQHVDHVDHTINGGWSSWEQWGSWDNCTAECKPCRSSTDPFQNRTRLRYCSSPKPACNGNDCSGLGEISESQTCNTQYCIVNGGWSSWGSWGKWDNCSAACKPCGQSSDPYQKRLRYRSCTDPRPACNGSLCSGSE
;
A
#
# COMPACT_ATOMS: atom_id res chain seq x y z
N MET A 1 -41.86 1.39 100.50
CA MET A 1 -42.58 2.30 99.59
C MET A 1 -41.55 2.68 98.53
N ALA A 2 -41.53 1.94 97.42
CA ALA A 2 -42.21 2.28 96.16
C ALA A 2 -41.37 3.30 95.38
N ASP A 3 -41.05 3.18 94.10
CA ASP A 3 -41.26 2.17 93.05
C ASP A 3 -40.22 2.49 91.94
N GLY A 4 -40.14 1.63 90.92
CA GLY A 4 -39.21 1.68 89.79
C GLY A 4 -39.09 3.02 89.04
N VAL A 5 -38.22 3.13 88.03
CA VAL A 5 -38.08 2.23 86.88
C VAL A 5 -36.70 2.45 86.25
N ASP A 6 -36.02 1.35 85.92
CA ASP A 6 -34.88 1.35 84.99
C ASP A 6 -35.36 1.91 83.65
N GLY A 7 -34.95 3.15 83.36
CA GLY A 7 -35.12 3.76 82.05
C GLY A 7 -34.13 3.15 81.09
N ASP A 8 -34.43 1.97 80.56
CA ASP A 8 -33.71 1.41 79.42
C ASP A 8 -33.96 2.34 78.23
N LEU A 9 -33.00 3.25 77.98
CA LEU A 9 -32.95 4.06 76.78
C LEU A 9 -32.64 3.11 75.62
N GLY A 10 -33.66 2.37 75.19
CA GLY A 10 -33.60 1.46 74.07
C GLY A 10 -33.12 2.23 72.84
N MET A 11 -31.84 2.07 72.51
CA MET A 11 -31.32 2.51 71.22
C MET A 11 -32.08 1.74 70.16
N ASN A 12 -32.92 2.43 69.40
CA ASN A 12 -33.51 1.86 68.20
C ASN A 12 -32.40 1.60 67.19
N ILE A 13 -31.91 0.37 67.14
CA ILE A 13 -30.99 -0.08 66.10
C ILE A 13 -31.83 -0.29 64.84
N VAL A 14 -31.84 0.71 63.96
CA VAL A 14 -32.41 0.57 62.62
C VAL A 14 -31.40 -0.21 61.78
N VAL A 15 -31.66 -1.51 61.56
CA VAL A 15 -30.90 -2.30 60.59
C VAL A 15 -31.43 -1.97 59.20
N VAL A 16 -30.75 -1.08 58.49
CA VAL A 16 -31.04 -0.81 57.08
C VAL A 16 -30.42 -1.92 56.22
N GLN A 17 -31.26 -2.73 55.58
CA GLN A 17 -30.82 -3.66 54.54
C GLN A 17 -30.72 -2.88 53.23
N GLN A 18 -29.50 -2.51 52.83
CA GLN A 18 -29.26 -1.91 51.52
C GLN A 18 -29.25 -3.01 50.45
N HIS A 19 -30.14 -2.92 49.47
CA HIS A 19 -30.01 -3.64 48.20
C HIS A 19 -29.34 -2.72 47.20
N VAL A 20 -28.22 -3.16 46.61
CA VAL A 20 -27.60 -2.45 45.50
C VAL A 20 -28.09 -3.11 44.22
N ASP A 21 -29.04 -2.48 43.54
CA ASP A 21 -29.36 -2.84 42.17
C ASP A 21 -28.17 -2.42 41.29
N HIS A 22 -27.35 -3.40 40.87
CA HIS A 22 -26.34 -3.14 39.85
C HIS A 22 -27.06 -2.87 38.53
N VAL A 23 -27.20 -1.60 38.17
CA VAL A 23 -27.61 -1.22 36.82
C VAL A 23 -26.39 -1.43 35.93
N ASP A 24 -26.32 -2.58 35.27
CA ASP A 24 -25.30 -2.86 34.27
C ASP A 24 -25.61 -2.02 33.03
N HIS A 25 -25.00 -0.84 32.94
CA HIS A 25 -25.12 0.02 31.77
C HIS A 25 -24.23 -0.54 30.67
N THR A 26 -24.83 -1.30 29.74
CA THR A 26 -24.14 -1.79 28.56
C THR A 26 -23.75 -0.62 27.65
N ILE A 27 -22.47 -0.54 27.27
CA ILE A 27 -21.96 0.50 26.37
C ILE A 27 -21.59 -0.16 25.06
N ASN A 28 -22.45 -0.06 24.05
CA ASN A 28 -22.16 -0.53 22.70
C ASN A 28 -21.12 0.38 22.04
N GLY A 29 -20.20 -0.22 21.29
CA GLY A 29 -19.16 0.48 20.55
C GLY A 29 -19.72 1.36 19.45
N GLY A 30 -19.05 2.48 19.23
CA GLY A 30 -19.30 3.36 18.09
C GLY A 30 -18.02 3.65 17.32
N TRP A 31 -18.14 3.77 16.01
CA TRP A 31 -17.03 4.16 15.15
C TRP A 31 -16.58 5.58 15.49
N SER A 32 -15.27 5.80 15.43
CA SER A 32 -14.67 7.14 15.47
C SER A 32 -15.32 8.06 14.44
N SER A 33 -15.27 9.38 14.67
CA SER A 33 -15.76 10.37 13.70
C SER A 33 -15.13 10.15 12.32
N TRP A 34 -15.80 10.57 11.24
CA TRP A 34 -15.26 10.53 9.88
C TRP A 34 -13.92 11.26 9.72
N GLU A 35 -13.59 12.18 10.63
CA GLU A 35 -12.32 12.91 10.67
C GLU A 35 -11.21 12.17 11.43
N GLN A 36 -11.56 11.12 12.19
CA GLN A 36 -10.65 10.30 13.01
C GLN A 36 -10.25 8.99 12.34
N TRP A 37 -10.57 8.79 11.06
CA TRP A 37 -9.93 7.73 10.30
C TRP A 37 -8.41 7.90 10.38
N GLY A 38 -7.69 6.79 10.45
CA GLY A 38 -6.25 6.78 10.29
C GLY A 38 -5.85 7.42 8.95
N SER A 39 -4.62 7.91 8.88
CA SER A 39 -4.04 8.35 7.61
C SER A 39 -4.04 7.19 6.61
N TRP A 40 -4.17 7.52 5.32
CA TRP A 40 -3.96 6.54 4.26
C TRP A 40 -2.55 5.98 4.34
N ASP A 41 -2.45 4.67 4.23
CA ASP A 41 -1.17 4.02 4.00
C ASP A 41 -0.55 4.49 2.67
N ASN A 42 0.76 4.34 2.57
CA ASN A 42 1.47 4.59 1.32
C ASN A 42 1.13 3.52 0.28
N CYS A 43 1.09 3.92 -0.98
CA CYS A 43 1.05 2.97 -2.09
C CYS A 43 2.36 2.17 -2.13
N THR A 44 2.27 0.90 -2.53
CA THR A 44 3.44 0.00 -2.57
C THR A 44 4.54 0.42 -3.54
N ALA A 45 4.20 1.22 -4.56
CA ALA A 45 5.13 1.80 -5.53
C ALA A 45 4.57 3.12 -6.05
N GLU A 46 5.43 3.97 -6.61
CA GLU A 46 5.08 5.31 -7.11
C GLU A 46 4.26 5.30 -8.41
N CYS A 47 4.26 4.19 -9.15
CA CYS A 47 3.59 4.06 -10.44
C CYS A 47 3.23 2.59 -10.70
N LYS A 48 2.36 2.34 -11.68
CA LYS A 48 2.00 0.97 -12.10
C LYS A 48 2.82 0.50 -13.32
N PRO A 49 3.12 -0.79 -13.44
CA PRO A 49 3.74 -1.34 -14.65
C PRO A 49 2.81 -1.19 -15.88
N CYS A 50 3.39 -1.24 -17.09
CA CYS A 50 2.63 -1.33 -18.36
C CYS A 50 3.03 -2.56 -19.23
N ARG A 51 3.55 -3.61 -18.60
CA ARG A 51 3.90 -4.87 -19.26
C ARG A 51 2.68 -5.55 -19.89
N SER A 52 1.46 -5.26 -19.40
CA SER A 52 0.20 -5.80 -19.92
C SER A 52 -0.95 -4.79 -19.83
N SER A 53 -1.94 -4.95 -20.71
CA SER A 53 -3.23 -4.22 -20.63
C SER A 53 -4.01 -4.54 -19.35
N THR A 54 -3.63 -5.61 -18.63
CA THR A 54 -4.24 -6.05 -17.36
C THR A 54 -3.39 -5.69 -16.13
N ASP A 55 -2.41 -4.79 -16.27
CA ASP A 55 -1.55 -4.47 -15.14
C ASP A 55 -2.35 -3.90 -13.96
N PRO A 56 -2.19 -4.48 -12.76
CA PRO A 56 -3.03 -4.16 -11.61
C PRO A 56 -2.78 -2.72 -11.17
N PHE A 57 -3.86 -2.02 -10.86
CA PHE A 57 -3.76 -0.76 -10.13
C PHE A 57 -3.32 -1.04 -8.69
N GLN A 58 -2.63 -0.08 -8.09
CA GLN A 58 -2.31 -0.15 -6.67
C GLN A 58 -3.47 0.38 -5.84
N ASN A 59 -3.61 -0.20 -4.65
CA ASN A 59 -4.56 0.27 -3.66
C ASN A 59 -3.81 0.67 -2.39
N ARG A 60 -4.38 1.65 -1.69
CA ARG A 60 -4.00 2.02 -0.33
C ARG A 60 -5.20 1.88 0.58
N THR A 61 -4.92 1.60 1.84
CA THR A 61 -5.94 1.34 2.85
C THR A 61 -5.82 2.35 3.98
N ARG A 62 -6.95 2.63 4.64
CA ARG A 62 -6.97 3.30 5.95
C ARG A 62 -7.91 2.58 6.88
N LEU A 63 -7.71 2.75 8.18
CA LEU A 63 -8.47 2.07 9.23
C LEU A 63 -9.21 3.08 10.09
N ARG A 64 -10.36 2.69 10.63
CA ARG A 64 -11.05 3.41 11.70
C ARG A 64 -11.08 2.58 12.97
N TYR A 65 -11.25 3.26 14.10
CA TYR A 65 -11.25 2.61 15.40
C TYR A 65 -12.65 2.63 16.02
N CYS A 66 -13.00 1.53 16.68
CA CYS A 66 -14.22 1.41 17.48
C CYS A 66 -13.98 2.02 18.87
N SER A 67 -14.00 3.35 18.94
CA SER A 67 -13.56 4.10 20.12
C SER A 67 -14.53 5.21 20.57
N SER A 68 -15.63 5.42 19.86
CA SER A 68 -16.55 6.54 20.09
C SER A 68 -18.01 6.08 20.22
N PRO A 69 -18.40 5.43 21.34
CA PRO A 69 -17.56 5.07 22.49
C PRO A 69 -16.85 3.72 22.29
N LYS A 70 -15.86 3.42 23.15
CA LYS A 70 -15.28 2.08 23.22
C LYS A 70 -16.28 1.13 23.90
N PRO A 71 -16.49 -0.10 23.39
CA PRO A 71 -17.35 -1.09 24.03
C PRO A 71 -16.96 -1.34 25.50
N ALA A 72 -17.94 -1.37 26.39
CA ALA A 72 -17.75 -1.67 27.81
C ALA A 72 -18.99 -2.36 28.40
N CYS A 73 -18.82 -2.99 29.57
CA CYS A 73 -19.90 -3.65 30.30
C CYS A 73 -20.69 -4.64 29.42
N ASN A 74 -19.98 -5.59 28.80
CA ASN A 74 -20.54 -6.56 27.84
C ASN A 74 -21.28 -5.94 26.62
N GLY A 75 -21.04 -4.66 26.33
CA GLY A 75 -21.58 -4.02 25.13
C GLY A 75 -20.97 -4.57 23.83
N ASN A 76 -21.74 -4.51 22.76
CA ASN A 76 -21.34 -5.01 21.45
C ASN A 76 -20.18 -4.20 20.87
N ASP A 77 -19.33 -4.85 20.07
CA ASP A 77 -18.32 -4.14 19.29
C ASP A 77 -18.96 -3.45 18.06
N CYS A 78 -18.13 -2.82 17.23
CA CYS A 78 -18.62 -2.14 16.03
C CYS A 78 -18.88 -3.09 14.85
N SER A 79 -18.85 -4.41 15.07
CA SER A 79 -19.18 -5.37 14.01
C SER A 79 -20.63 -5.15 13.53
N GLY A 80 -20.84 -5.18 12.22
CA GLY A 80 -22.15 -4.90 11.62
C GLY A 80 -22.55 -3.42 11.56
N LEU A 81 -21.80 -2.50 12.18
CA LEU A 81 -22.02 -1.04 12.03
C LEU A 81 -21.27 -0.45 10.81
N GLY A 82 -20.63 -1.32 10.01
CA GLY A 82 -19.91 -1.01 8.77
C GLY A 82 -18.45 -1.49 8.78
N GLU A 83 -17.73 -1.21 7.69
CA GLU A 83 -16.37 -1.71 7.46
C GLU A 83 -15.30 -1.06 8.36
N ILE A 84 -14.36 -1.83 8.92
CA ILE A 84 -13.23 -1.28 9.70
C ILE A 84 -12.18 -0.59 8.83
N SER A 85 -12.14 -0.94 7.55
CA SER A 85 -11.14 -0.49 6.58
C SER A 85 -11.79 0.11 5.35
N GLU A 86 -11.16 1.13 4.80
CA GLU A 86 -11.49 1.67 3.49
C GLU A 86 -10.30 1.46 2.54
N SER A 87 -10.58 1.15 1.28
CA SER A 87 -9.56 0.95 0.25
C SER A 87 -9.86 1.86 -0.94
N GLN A 88 -8.81 2.46 -1.49
CA GLN A 88 -8.92 3.24 -2.71
C GLN A 88 -7.72 3.01 -3.63
N THR A 89 -7.95 3.21 -4.92
CA THR A 89 -6.89 3.19 -5.92
C THR A 89 -5.93 4.36 -5.74
N CYS A 90 -4.65 4.11 -6.03
CA CYS A 90 -3.62 5.13 -6.07
C CYS A 90 -2.56 4.82 -7.13
N ASN A 91 -1.75 5.83 -7.48
CA ASN A 91 -0.63 5.73 -8.42
C ASN A 91 -0.99 5.05 -9.75
N THR A 92 -2.01 5.60 -10.41
CA THR A 92 -2.58 5.08 -11.67
C THR A 92 -1.71 5.41 -12.89
N GLN A 93 -0.71 6.26 -12.74
CA GLN A 93 0.28 6.56 -13.78
C GLN A 93 1.19 5.36 -14.04
N TYR A 94 1.55 5.16 -15.31
CA TYR A 94 2.51 4.13 -15.70
C TYR A 94 3.95 4.52 -15.35
N CYS A 95 4.77 3.54 -14.95
CA CYS A 95 6.21 3.71 -14.81
C CYS A 95 6.85 3.79 -16.20
N ILE A 96 7.35 4.95 -16.60
CA ILE A 96 8.05 5.13 -17.87
C ILE A 96 9.35 4.32 -17.86
N VAL A 97 9.55 3.45 -18.86
CA VAL A 97 10.80 2.68 -19.01
C VAL A 97 11.52 3.18 -20.24
N ASN A 98 12.56 4.00 -20.05
CA ASN A 98 13.44 4.41 -21.13
C ASN A 98 14.33 3.25 -21.56
N GLY A 99 14.60 3.15 -22.86
CA GLY A 99 15.40 2.09 -23.43
C GLY A 99 16.86 2.19 -23.03
N GLY A 100 17.46 1.05 -22.74
CA GLY A 100 18.89 0.91 -22.51
C GLY A 100 19.54 -0.04 -23.53
N TRP A 101 20.77 0.29 -23.89
CA TRP A 101 21.58 -0.52 -24.78
C TRP A 101 21.94 -1.84 -24.11
N SER A 102 21.83 -2.95 -24.85
CA SER A 102 22.31 -4.26 -24.42
C SER A 102 23.79 -4.18 -24.04
N SER A 103 24.21 -5.04 -23.11
CA SER A 103 25.61 -5.13 -22.68
C SER A 103 26.58 -5.18 -23.87
N TRP A 104 27.80 -4.64 -23.68
CA TRP A 104 28.84 -4.65 -24.71
C TRP A 104 29.31 -6.06 -25.13
N GLY A 105 28.91 -7.12 -24.44
CA GLY A 105 29.13 -8.50 -24.87
C GLY A 105 28.06 -9.02 -25.84
N SER A 106 26.93 -8.35 -25.94
CA SER A 106 25.72 -8.78 -26.67
C SER A 106 25.61 -8.16 -28.07
N TRP A 107 26.72 -7.73 -28.68
CA TRP A 107 26.70 -7.26 -30.05
C TRP A 107 26.22 -8.37 -31.00
N GLY A 108 25.48 -7.97 -32.02
CA GLY A 108 25.19 -8.83 -33.16
C GLY A 108 26.47 -9.35 -33.82
N LYS A 109 26.32 -10.41 -34.61
CA LYS A 109 27.42 -10.88 -35.46
C LYS A 109 27.85 -9.75 -36.38
N TRP A 110 29.15 -9.70 -36.67
CA TRP A 110 29.64 -8.85 -37.74
C TRP A 110 28.98 -9.24 -39.05
N ASP A 111 28.51 -8.24 -39.80
CA ASP A 111 28.07 -8.41 -41.18
C ASP A 111 29.25 -8.80 -42.07
N ASN A 112 28.93 -9.28 -43.28
CA ASN A 112 29.94 -9.52 -44.30
C ASN A 112 30.67 -8.23 -44.67
N CYS A 113 31.90 -8.37 -45.17
CA CYS A 113 32.66 -7.23 -45.69
C CYS A 113 31.86 -6.51 -46.78
N SER A 114 31.95 -5.17 -46.81
CA SER A 114 31.29 -4.29 -47.77
C SER A 114 31.51 -4.68 -49.23
N ALA A 115 32.65 -5.31 -49.53
CA ALA A 115 32.93 -5.95 -50.80
C ALA A 115 33.87 -7.15 -50.61
N ALA A 116 33.91 -8.01 -51.63
CA ALA A 116 34.94 -9.03 -51.75
C ALA A 116 36.32 -8.39 -51.99
N CYS A 117 37.38 -9.12 -51.66
CA CYS A 117 38.76 -8.70 -51.92
C CYS A 117 38.94 -8.42 -53.42
N LYS A 118 39.42 -7.23 -53.74
CA LYS A 118 39.77 -6.85 -55.12
C LYS A 118 41.29 -6.93 -55.33
N PRO A 119 41.75 -7.28 -56.55
CA PRO A 119 43.15 -7.18 -56.93
C PRO A 119 43.73 -5.78 -56.70
N CYS A 120 45.05 -5.71 -56.44
CA CYS A 120 45.75 -4.43 -56.27
C CYS A 120 45.54 -3.52 -57.48
N GLY A 121 45.19 -2.25 -57.23
CA GLY A 121 44.93 -1.25 -58.26
C GLY A 121 43.49 -1.22 -58.81
N GLN A 122 42.60 -2.10 -58.35
CA GLN A 122 41.20 -2.17 -58.81
C GLN A 122 40.16 -1.56 -57.86
N SER A 123 40.59 -0.93 -56.76
CA SER A 123 39.71 -0.14 -55.90
C SER A 123 40.32 1.22 -55.59
N SER A 124 39.48 2.25 -55.60
CA SER A 124 39.82 3.59 -55.11
C SER A 124 39.84 3.67 -53.59
N ASP A 125 39.14 2.75 -52.91
CA ASP A 125 39.20 2.55 -51.46
C ASP A 125 39.87 1.20 -51.15
N PRO A 126 41.07 1.19 -50.56
CA PRO A 126 41.77 -0.04 -50.21
C PRO A 126 41.19 -0.73 -48.98
N TYR A 127 40.26 -0.09 -48.26
CA TYR A 127 39.69 -0.62 -47.01
C TYR A 127 38.31 -1.27 -47.24
N GLN A 128 38.07 -2.37 -46.54
CA GLN A 128 36.75 -2.99 -46.45
C GLN A 128 36.14 -2.73 -45.09
N LYS A 129 34.88 -2.31 -45.06
CA LYS A 129 34.15 -2.04 -43.82
C LYS A 129 33.23 -3.22 -43.51
N ARG A 130 33.02 -3.49 -42.23
CA ARG A 130 31.98 -4.39 -41.73
C ARG A 130 31.28 -3.70 -40.58
N LEU A 131 30.00 -3.99 -40.42
CA LEU A 131 29.16 -3.40 -39.40
C LEU A 131 28.77 -4.47 -38.38
N ARG A 132 28.50 -4.01 -37.17
CA ARG A 132 27.79 -4.75 -36.13
C ARG A 132 26.92 -3.74 -35.41
N TYR A 133 25.85 -4.22 -34.79
CA TYR A 133 24.91 -3.41 -34.01
C TYR A 133 24.72 -4.02 -32.63
N ARG A 134 24.33 -3.20 -31.67
CA ARG A 134 23.76 -3.67 -30.40
C ARG A 134 22.27 -3.34 -30.35
N SER A 135 21.56 -3.96 -29.42
CA SER A 135 20.10 -3.85 -29.36
C SER A 135 19.67 -2.95 -28.20
N CYS A 136 18.60 -2.17 -28.39
CA CYS A 136 17.99 -1.36 -27.33
C CYS A 136 17.00 -2.21 -26.52
N THR A 137 17.52 -3.14 -25.73
CA THR A 137 16.74 -4.19 -25.07
C THR A 137 17.02 -4.34 -23.58
N ASP A 138 17.93 -3.54 -23.02
CA ASP A 138 18.35 -3.66 -21.62
C ASP A 138 18.31 -2.32 -20.88
N PRO A 139 17.13 -1.87 -20.42
CA PRO A 139 15.82 -2.50 -20.62
C PRO A 139 15.21 -2.15 -21.98
N ARG A 140 14.25 -2.95 -22.45
CA ARG A 140 13.46 -2.60 -23.64
C ARG A 140 12.55 -1.42 -23.30
N PRO A 141 12.52 -0.34 -24.11
CA PRO A 141 11.66 0.81 -23.84
C PRO A 141 10.18 0.43 -23.80
N ALA A 142 9.46 0.99 -22.84
CA ALA A 142 8.04 0.73 -22.60
C ALA A 142 7.36 1.96 -21.95
N CYS A 143 6.03 1.95 -21.93
CA CYS A 143 5.21 2.97 -21.26
C CYS A 143 5.52 4.40 -21.73
N ASN A 144 5.59 4.59 -23.06
CA ASN A 144 6.03 5.85 -23.70
C ASN A 144 7.46 6.29 -23.34
N GLY A 145 8.30 5.37 -22.86
CA GLY A 145 9.71 5.63 -22.66
C GLY A 145 10.46 5.81 -23.98
N SER A 146 11.53 6.59 -23.90
CA SER A 146 12.34 6.96 -25.07
C SER A 146 13.18 5.79 -25.56
N LEU A 147 13.39 5.71 -26.87
CA LEU A 147 14.41 4.82 -27.45
C LEU A 147 15.81 5.22 -26.98
N CYS A 148 16.75 4.28 -27.08
CA CYS A 148 18.15 4.53 -26.83
C CYS A 148 18.66 5.69 -27.71
N SER A 149 19.45 6.58 -27.12
CA SER A 149 20.05 7.71 -27.83
C SER A 149 21.43 7.33 -28.41
N GLY A 150 21.79 7.95 -29.54
CA GLY A 150 23.03 7.71 -30.27
C GLY A 150 22.97 6.56 -31.27
N SER A 151 24.03 6.40 -32.07
CA SER A 151 24.22 5.27 -32.98
C SER A 151 25.41 4.45 -32.50
N GLU A 152 25.17 3.27 -31.96
CA GLU A 152 26.20 2.24 -31.77
C GLU A 152 25.54 0.87 -31.96
#